data_AF-A0A7K0ZRF2-F1
#
_entry.id   AF-A0A7K0ZRF2-F1
#
_cell.length_a   1.000
_cell.length_b   1.000
_cell.length_c   1.000
_cell.angle_alpha   90.00
_cell.angle_beta   90.00
_cell.angle_gamma   90.00
#
_symmetry.space_group_name_H-M   'P 1'
#
loop_
_entity.id
_entity.type
_entity.pdbx_description
1 polymer ?
#
loop_
_entity_poly.entity_id
_entity_poly.type
_entity_poly.pdbx_seq_one_letter_code
_entity_poly.pdbx_strand_id
1 'polypeptide(L)'
;FQQDIITYASIVIAILSSLYLFRSRPGLELRATGDDPATVDAQGLSVASIRIRYTLFGGLLVGLGGSWLMLAQSAAWHQAATTNGVGWIALALVVFAGWRPMRLIFGAILFGFTLQLPFTLQAEQITFIPSALMQMLPYLATLIALIALSRPSTRNKLGAPKSLGIPFVRDER
;
A
#
# COMPACT_ATOMS: atom_id res chain seq x y z
N PHE A 1 10.71 -23.00 6.45
CA PHE A 1 9.44 -22.24 6.32
C PHE A 1 8.97 -21.74 7.69
N GLN A 2 9.71 -20.81 8.30
CA GLN A 2 9.35 -20.17 9.57
C GLN A 2 9.19 -18.68 9.29
N GLN A 3 8.09 -18.30 8.63
CA GLN A 3 7.73 -16.90 8.45
C GLN A 3 6.73 -16.52 9.54
N ASP A 4 6.79 -15.26 9.98
CA ASP A 4 5.93 -14.78 11.05
C ASP A 4 4.45 -14.91 10.69
N ILE A 5 3.62 -15.22 11.69
CA ILE A 5 2.15 -15.28 11.58
C ILE A 5 1.59 -14.01 10.94
N ILE A 6 2.23 -12.86 11.20
CA ILE A 6 1.82 -11.56 10.70
C ILE A 6 2.05 -11.42 9.19
N THR A 7 3.10 -12.02 8.64
CA THR A 7 3.34 -12.07 7.19
C THR A 7 2.21 -12.80 6.49
N TYR A 8 1.82 -13.97 6.98
CA TYR A 8 0.67 -14.72 6.44
C TYR A 8 -0.64 -13.94 6.62
N ALA A 9 -0.87 -13.34 7.78
CA ALA A 9 -2.04 -12.51 8.04
C ALA A 9 -2.13 -11.33 7.05
N SER A 10 -1.03 -10.65 6.74
CA SER A 10 -1.00 -9.51 5.82
C SER A 10 -1.43 -9.90 4.39
N ILE A 11 -1.00 -11.07 3.92
CA ILE A 11 -1.38 -11.61 2.60
C ILE A 11 -2.88 -11.91 2.59
N VAL A 12 -3.39 -12.56 3.64
CA VAL A 12 -4.82 -12.87 3.79
C VAL A 12 -5.64 -11.58 3.82
N ILE A 13 -5.22 -10.56 4.58
CA ILE A 13 -5.88 -9.26 4.65
C ILE A 13 -5.90 -8.58 3.29
N ALA A 14 -4.81 -8.62 2.52
CA ALA A 14 -4.76 -8.04 1.18
C ALA A 14 -5.73 -8.74 0.21
N ILE A 15 -5.81 -10.08 0.26
CA ILE A 15 -6.73 -10.88 -0.57
C ILE A 15 -8.19 -10.62 -0.15
N LEU A 16 -8.48 -10.65 1.16
CA LEU A 16 -9.81 -10.37 1.69
C LEU A 16 -10.26 -8.95 1.37
N SER A 17 -9.35 -7.97 1.44
CA SER A 17 -9.65 -6.59 1.05
C SER A 17 -9.96 -6.48 -0.44
N SER A 18 -9.24 -7.21 -1.29
CA SER A 18 -9.55 -7.32 -2.71
C SER A 18 -10.95 -7.91 -2.93
N LEU A 19 -11.25 -9.05 -2.31
CA LEU A 19 -12.55 -9.70 -2.44
C LEU A 19 -13.68 -8.82 -1.89
N TYR A 20 -13.49 -8.22 -0.73
CA TYR A 20 -14.44 -7.30 -0.11
C TYR A 20 -14.74 -6.12 -1.04
N LEU A 21 -13.70 -5.48 -1.59
CA LEU A 21 -13.88 -4.33 -2.45
C LEU A 21 -14.58 -4.71 -3.76
N PHE A 22 -14.21 -5.84 -4.40
CA PHE A 22 -14.69 -6.20 -5.76
C PHE A 22 -15.94 -7.09 -5.78
N ARG A 23 -16.29 -7.78 -4.69
CA ARG A 23 -17.37 -8.77 -4.66
C ARG A 23 -18.47 -8.50 -3.63
N SER A 24 -18.32 -7.51 -2.76
CA SER A 24 -19.32 -7.20 -1.72
C SER A 24 -20.10 -5.90 -1.99
N ARG A 25 -21.35 -5.84 -1.50
CA ARG A 25 -22.19 -4.63 -1.52
C ARG A 25 -21.54 -3.41 -0.83
N PRO A 26 -21.04 -3.52 0.43
CA PRO A 26 -20.42 -2.37 1.08
C PRO A 26 -19.09 -1.94 0.41
N GLY A 27 -18.44 -2.86 -0.31
CA GLY A 27 -17.29 -2.54 -1.17
C GLY A 27 -17.66 -1.72 -2.41
N LEU A 28 -18.83 -1.95 -2.99
CA LEU A 28 -19.37 -1.12 -4.09
C LEU A 28 -19.78 0.26 -3.58
N GLU A 29 -20.43 0.34 -2.42
CA GLU A 29 -20.78 1.62 -1.76
C GLU A 29 -19.54 2.48 -1.51
N LEU A 30 -18.44 1.88 -1.04
CA LEU A 30 -17.16 2.58 -0.84
C LEU A 30 -16.62 3.17 -2.16
N ARG A 31 -16.65 2.42 -3.26
CA ARG A 31 -16.19 2.92 -4.57
C ARG A 31 -17.10 4.01 -5.10
N ALA A 32 -18.41 3.80 -5.03
CA ALA A 32 -19.41 4.77 -5.44
C ALA A 32 -19.22 6.09 -4.68
N THR A 33 -18.91 6.03 -3.39
CA THR A 33 -18.62 7.22 -2.56
C THR A 33 -17.40 8.02 -3.04
N GLY A 34 -16.45 7.36 -3.70
CA GLY A 34 -15.26 8.00 -4.29
C GLY A 34 -15.43 8.42 -5.75
N ASP A 35 -16.32 7.78 -6.51
CA ASP A 35 -16.60 8.15 -7.89
C ASP A 35 -17.65 9.26 -7.99
N ASP A 36 -18.79 9.08 -7.33
CA ASP A 36 -19.89 10.05 -7.32
C ASP A 36 -20.62 10.03 -5.96
N PRO A 37 -20.22 10.88 -5.00
CA PRO A 37 -20.84 10.93 -3.68
C PRO A 37 -22.31 11.39 -3.71
N ALA A 38 -22.75 12.11 -4.74
CA ALA A 38 -24.16 12.53 -4.85
C ALA A 38 -25.08 11.32 -5.07
N THR A 39 -24.63 10.31 -5.83
CA THR A 39 -25.39 9.08 -6.04
C THR A 39 -25.59 8.26 -4.76
N VAL A 40 -24.64 8.34 -3.83
CA VAL A 40 -24.69 7.63 -2.55
C VAL A 40 -25.65 8.30 -1.58
N ASP A 41 -25.66 9.64 -1.52
CA ASP A 41 -26.63 10.37 -0.69
C ASP A 41 -28.07 10.25 -1.24
N ALA A 42 -28.24 10.17 -2.57
CA ALA A 42 -29.54 9.88 -3.19
C ALA A 42 -30.11 8.50 -2.82
N GLN A 43 -29.25 7.54 -2.46
CA GLN A 43 -29.66 6.23 -1.94
C GLN A 43 -29.95 6.24 -0.43
N GLY A 44 -29.80 7.40 0.25
CA GLY A 44 -30.05 7.57 1.68
C GLY A 44 -28.86 7.20 2.58
N LEU A 45 -27.68 6.97 2.01
CA LEU A 45 -26.46 6.64 2.77
C LEU A 45 -25.64 7.90 3.09
N SER A 46 -25.13 7.98 4.31
CA SER A 46 -24.27 9.10 4.72
C SER A 46 -22.83 8.95 4.20
N VAL A 47 -22.49 9.74 3.18
CA VAL A 47 -21.15 9.84 2.59
C VAL A 47 -20.07 10.10 3.65
N ALA A 48 -20.33 11.01 4.58
CA ALA A 48 -19.39 11.36 5.65
C ALA A 48 -19.09 10.18 6.58
N SER A 49 -20.11 9.43 7.02
CA SER A 49 -19.94 8.27 7.90
C SER A 49 -19.22 7.13 7.19
N ILE A 50 -19.45 6.95 5.88
CA ILE A 50 -18.70 6.00 5.06
C ILE A 50 -17.22 6.39 5.03
N ARG A 51 -16.89 7.63 4.66
CA ARG A 51 -15.50 8.12 4.60
C ARG A 51 -14.78 7.97 5.94
N ILE A 52 -15.41 8.36 7.05
CA ILE A 52 -14.81 8.27 8.39
C ILE A 52 -14.54 6.82 8.79
N ARG A 53 -15.51 5.91 8.63
CA ARG A 53 -15.34 4.49 9.00
C ARG A 53 -14.18 3.83 8.26
N TYR A 54 -14.07 4.07 6.96
CA TYR A 54 -13.01 3.47 6.16
C TYR A 54 -11.64 4.11 6.39
N THR A 55 -11.57 5.42 6.68
CA THR A 55 -10.32 6.07 7.09
C THR A 55 -9.83 5.55 8.44
N LEU A 56 -10.73 5.38 9.41
CA LEU A 56 -10.39 4.78 10.72
C LEU A 56 -9.89 3.34 10.56
N PHE A 57 -10.57 2.53 9.75
CA PHE A 57 -10.13 1.16 9.48
C PHE A 57 -8.75 1.10 8.82
N GLY A 58 -8.49 1.99 7.85
CA GLY A 58 -7.16 2.13 7.25
C GLY A 58 -6.09 2.54 8.26
N GLY A 59 -6.40 3.50 9.14
CA GLY A 59 -5.51 3.91 10.23
C GLY A 59 -5.20 2.79 11.21
N LEU A 60 -6.19 1.96 11.56
CA LEU A 60 -5.97 0.78 12.40
C LEU A 60 -5.00 -0.22 11.74
N LEU A 61 -5.17 -0.51 10.44
CA LEU A 61 -4.26 -1.41 9.71
C LEU A 61 -2.83 -0.86 9.64
N VAL A 62 -2.67 0.43 9.39
CA VAL A 62 -1.34 1.09 9.40
C VAL A 62 -0.72 1.03 10.80
N GLY A 63 -1.51 1.26 11.85
CA GLY A 63 -1.07 1.13 13.24
C GLY A 63 -0.60 -0.28 13.60
N LEU A 64 -1.32 -1.32 13.16
CA LEU A 64 -0.93 -2.73 13.34
C LEU A 64 0.35 -3.07 12.58
N GLY A 65 0.54 -2.52 11.38
CA GLY A 65 1.79 -2.69 10.62
C GLY A 65 2.98 -2.02 11.31
N GLY A 66 2.78 -0.81 11.84
CA GLY A 66 3.81 -0.08 12.58
C GLY A 66 4.18 -0.75 13.91
N SER A 67 3.20 -1.28 14.64
CA SER A 67 3.46 -2.00 15.89
C SER A 67 4.25 -3.29 15.65
N TRP A 68 3.97 -4.02 14.56
CA TRP A 68 4.77 -5.19 14.19
C TRP A 68 6.22 -4.82 13.90
N LEU A 69 6.46 -3.73 13.17
CA LEU A 69 7.82 -3.27 12.87
C LEU A 69 8.61 -3.01 14.17
N MET A 70 7.97 -2.41 15.18
CA MET A 70 8.59 -2.17 16.49
C MET A 70 8.78 -3.45 17.32
N LEU A 71 7.85 -4.40 17.27
CA LEU A 71 7.88 -5.58 18.15
C LEU A 71 8.69 -6.75 17.58
N ALA A 72 8.63 -6.98 16.27
CA ALA A 72 9.24 -8.14 15.62
C ALA A 72 10.64 -7.83 15.06
N GLN A 73 10.88 -6.61 14.58
CA GLN A 73 12.17 -6.27 13.97
C GLN A 73 13.24 -5.90 15.01
N SER A 74 12.84 -5.42 16.20
CA SER A 74 13.76 -5.02 17.27
C SER A 74 13.51 -5.80 18.57
N ALA A 75 14.02 -7.04 18.63
CA ALA A 75 14.14 -7.77 19.91
C ALA A 75 15.15 -7.09 20.88
N ALA A 76 16.04 -6.24 20.36
CA ALA A 76 16.87 -5.34 21.13
C ALA A 76 16.50 -3.90 20.78
N TRP A 77 16.12 -3.09 21.77
CA TRP A 77 15.91 -1.64 21.66
C TRP A 77 17.21 -0.93 21.24
N HIS A 78 17.55 -1.01 19.95
CA HIS A 78 18.68 -0.30 19.36
C HIS A 78 18.16 0.84 18.49
N GLN A 79 18.71 2.04 18.67
CA GLN A 79 18.39 3.24 17.88
C GLN A 79 18.53 2.99 16.35
N ALA A 80 19.44 2.09 15.96
CA ALA A 80 19.65 1.67 14.56
C ALA A 80 18.57 0.73 14.00
N ALA A 81 17.70 0.16 14.85
CA ALA A 81 16.58 -0.70 14.49
C ALA A 81 15.25 0.08 14.31
N THR A 82 15.28 1.41 14.37
CA THR A 82 14.17 2.26 13.93
C THR A 82 14.01 2.13 12.41
N THR A 83 12.87 2.56 11.85
CA THR A 83 12.49 2.55 10.42
C THR A 83 13.57 3.02 9.42
N ASN A 84 14.71 3.58 9.86
CA ASN A 84 15.90 3.91 9.07
C ASN A 84 15.58 4.72 7.80
N GLY A 85 14.55 5.57 7.88
CA GLY A 85 14.04 6.34 6.75
C GLY A 85 13.27 5.54 5.68
N VAL A 86 13.06 4.23 5.83
CA VAL A 86 12.46 3.31 4.83
C VAL A 86 10.95 3.52 4.63
N GLY A 87 10.32 4.42 5.39
CA GLY A 87 8.88 4.70 5.31
C GLY A 87 8.39 5.17 3.93
N TRP A 88 9.27 5.71 3.09
CA TRP A 88 8.93 6.10 1.71
C TRP A 88 8.46 4.90 0.85
N ILE A 89 8.85 3.68 1.18
CA ILE A 89 8.40 2.46 0.46
C ILE A 89 6.89 2.26 0.60
N ALA A 90 6.28 2.68 1.72
CA ALA A 90 4.83 2.62 1.87
C ALA A 90 4.13 3.48 0.82
N LEU A 91 4.62 4.70 0.58
CA LEU A 91 4.09 5.58 -0.46
C LEU A 91 4.30 4.98 -1.86
N ALA A 92 5.48 4.42 -2.12
CA ALA A 92 5.79 3.73 -3.36
C ALA A 92 4.84 2.56 -3.63
N LEU A 93 4.55 1.74 -2.61
CA LEU A 93 3.63 0.62 -2.70
C LEU A 93 2.19 1.07 -2.96
N VAL A 94 1.73 2.16 -2.35
CA VAL A 94 0.39 2.73 -2.61
C VAL A 94 0.27 3.15 -4.08
N VAL A 95 1.30 3.83 -4.60
CA VAL A 95 1.35 4.23 -6.01
C VAL A 95 1.37 3.00 -6.94
N PHE A 96 2.21 2.00 -6.63
CA PHE A 96 2.30 0.76 -7.40
C PHE A 96 1.00 -0.06 -7.39
N ALA A 97 0.34 -0.13 -6.24
CA ALA A 97 -0.92 -0.84 -6.07
C ALA A 97 -2.02 -0.23 -6.97
N GLY A 98 -2.00 1.09 -7.15
CA GLY A 98 -2.85 1.77 -8.14
C GLY A 98 -4.32 1.42 -7.99
N TRP A 99 -4.87 1.61 -6.79
CA TRP A 99 -6.25 1.31 -6.39
C TRP A 99 -6.66 -0.17 -6.48
N ARG A 100 -5.72 -1.09 -6.76
CA ARG A 100 -5.96 -2.55 -6.80
C ARG A 100 -5.14 -3.27 -5.73
N PRO A 101 -5.77 -3.80 -4.67
CA PRO A 101 -5.07 -4.47 -3.57
C PRO A 101 -4.20 -5.65 -4.02
N MET A 102 -4.61 -6.37 -5.07
CA MET A 102 -3.83 -7.50 -5.59
C MET A 102 -2.44 -7.10 -6.10
N ARG A 103 -2.29 -5.89 -6.66
CA ARG A 103 -1.00 -5.39 -7.15
C ARG A 103 -0.05 -5.02 -6.01
N LEU A 104 -0.58 -4.70 -4.83
CA LEU A 104 0.20 -4.38 -3.65
C LEU A 104 1.08 -5.55 -3.22
N ILE A 105 0.58 -6.79 -3.32
CA ILE A 105 1.34 -8.01 -2.96
C ILE A 105 2.57 -8.16 -3.86
N PHE A 106 2.40 -7.98 -5.18
CA PHE A 106 3.53 -8.02 -6.12
C PHE A 106 4.55 -6.92 -5.83
N GLY A 107 4.07 -5.71 -5.53
CA GLY A 107 4.95 -4.60 -5.12
C GLY A 107 5.73 -4.96 -3.85
N ALA A 108 5.05 -5.47 -2.82
CA ALA A 108 5.67 -5.81 -1.55
C ALA A 108 6.76 -6.88 -1.70
N ILE A 109 6.52 -7.92 -2.52
CA ILE A 109 7.53 -8.94 -2.82
C ILE A 109 8.73 -8.34 -3.54
N LEU A 110 8.49 -7.47 -4.54
CA LEU A 110 9.55 -6.82 -5.30
C LEU A 110 10.41 -5.92 -4.40
N PHE A 111 9.78 -5.06 -3.59
CA PHE A 111 10.51 -4.20 -2.65
C PHE A 111 11.25 -5.01 -1.59
N GLY A 112 10.62 -6.04 -1.03
CA GLY A 112 11.27 -6.95 -0.07
C GLY A 112 12.50 -7.62 -0.66
N PHE A 113 12.43 -8.07 -1.93
CA PHE A 113 13.57 -8.61 -2.65
C PHE A 113 14.69 -7.58 -2.82
N THR A 114 14.37 -6.35 -3.26
CA THR A 114 15.39 -5.29 -3.43
C THR A 114 16.05 -4.86 -2.13
N LEU A 115 15.34 -4.97 -0.99
CA LEU A 115 15.88 -4.66 0.33
C LEU A 115 16.79 -5.77 0.87
N GLN A 116 16.45 -7.04 0.61
CA GLN A 116 17.20 -8.18 1.14
C GLN A 116 18.42 -8.56 0.28
N LEU A 117 18.38 -8.27 -1.02
CA LEU A 117 19.42 -8.64 -1.98
C LEU A 117 20.82 -8.15 -1.57
N PRO A 118 21.04 -6.89 -1.15
CA PRO A 118 22.36 -6.44 -0.70
C PRO A 118 22.91 -7.26 0.47
N PHE A 119 22.07 -7.62 1.44
CA PHE A 119 22.48 -8.42 2.60
C PHE A 119 22.87 -9.85 2.20
N THR A 120 22.13 -10.47 1.29
CA THR A 120 22.46 -11.82 0.80
C THR A 120 23.76 -11.86 0.00
N LEU A 121 23.99 -10.89 -0.90
CA LEU A 121 25.24 -10.83 -1.67
C LEU A 121 26.45 -10.49 -0.81
N GLN A 122 26.28 -9.68 0.24
CA GLN A 122 27.33 -9.44 1.24
C GLN A 122 27.65 -10.71 2.03
N ALA A 123 26.65 -11.51 2.41
CA ALA A 123 26.85 -12.78 3.11
C ALA A 123 27.62 -13.79 2.25
N GLU A 124 27.37 -13.83 0.94
CA GLU A 124 28.08 -14.67 -0.04
C GLU A 124 29.45 -14.11 -0.46
N GLN A 125 29.91 -13.01 0.15
CA GLN A 125 31.21 -12.36 -0.12
C GLN A 125 31.43 -11.92 -1.57
N ILE A 126 30.35 -11.72 -2.35
CA ILE A 126 30.43 -11.28 -3.74
C ILE A 126 30.65 -9.76 -3.76
N THR A 127 31.92 -9.34 -3.80
CA THR A 127 32.35 -7.93 -3.75
C THR A 127 32.55 -7.28 -5.12
N PHE A 128 32.23 -7.97 -6.21
CA PHE A 128 32.42 -7.47 -7.58
C PHE A 128 31.57 -6.23 -7.91
N ILE A 129 30.43 -6.04 -7.23
CA ILE A 129 29.52 -4.92 -7.44
C ILE A 129 29.63 -3.96 -6.25
N PRO A 130 29.91 -2.65 -6.47
CA PRO A 130 29.93 -1.65 -5.43
C PRO A 130 28.64 -1.64 -4.58
N SER A 131 28.79 -1.60 -3.26
CA SER A 131 27.67 -1.58 -2.30
C SER A 131 26.71 -0.41 -2.54
N ALA A 132 27.22 0.73 -3.02
CA ALA A 132 26.41 1.88 -3.40
C ALA A 132 25.39 1.54 -4.52
N LEU A 133 25.78 0.77 -5.53
CA LEU A 133 24.86 0.38 -6.61
C LEU A 133 23.76 -0.57 -6.11
N MET A 134 24.08 -1.45 -5.17
CA MET A 134 23.10 -2.35 -4.57
C MET A 134 22.09 -1.58 -3.69
N GLN A 135 22.53 -0.58 -2.94
CA GLN A 135 21.65 0.27 -2.14
C GLN A 135 20.72 1.14 -2.98
N MET A 136 21.04 1.38 -4.26
CA MET A 136 20.19 2.12 -5.19
C MET A 136 19.02 1.28 -5.77
N LEU A 137 19.04 -0.05 -5.61
CA LEU A 137 18.04 -0.95 -6.22
C LEU A 137 16.58 -0.62 -5.85
N PRO A 138 16.22 -0.33 -4.58
CA PRO A 138 14.85 0.03 -4.24
C PRO A 138 14.39 1.30 -4.97
N TYR A 139 15.28 2.27 -5.15
CA TYR A 139 14.99 3.53 -5.84
C TYR A 139 14.82 3.32 -7.35
N LEU A 140 15.65 2.48 -7.95
CA LEU A 140 15.50 2.09 -9.36
C LEU A 140 14.18 1.35 -9.58
N ALA A 141 13.81 0.45 -8.67
CA ALA A 141 12.52 -0.22 -8.69
C ALA A 141 11.34 0.77 -8.66
N THR A 142 11.39 1.81 -7.80
CA THR A 142 10.37 2.87 -7.85
C THR A 142 10.36 3.64 -9.15
N LEU A 143 11.53 3.96 -9.70
CA LEU A 143 11.62 4.75 -10.92
C LEU A 143 11.00 3.98 -12.09
N ILE A 144 11.31 2.68 -12.21
CA ILE A 144 10.70 1.79 -13.20
C ILE A 144 9.19 1.68 -12.99
N ALA A 145 8.75 1.52 -11.74
CA ALA A 145 7.32 1.48 -11.40
C ALA A 145 6.59 2.76 -11.83
N LEU A 146 7.15 3.94 -11.52
CA LEU A 146 6.58 5.22 -11.90
C LEU A 146 6.52 5.39 -13.42
N ILE A 147 7.59 5.03 -14.15
CA ILE A 147 7.60 5.07 -15.62
C ILE A 147 6.51 4.16 -16.20
N ALA A 148 6.38 2.94 -15.69
CA ALA A 148 5.36 1.99 -16.14
C ALA A 148 3.94 2.50 -15.88
N LEU A 149 3.73 3.20 -14.75
CA LEU A 149 2.45 3.76 -14.35
C LEU A 149 2.08 5.04 -15.11
N SER A 150 3.08 5.85 -15.44
CA SER A 150 2.93 7.12 -16.19
C SER A 150 2.52 6.91 -17.65
N ARG A 151 2.66 5.68 -18.17
CA ARG A 151 2.20 5.35 -19.53
C ARG A 151 0.70 5.63 -19.68
N PRO A 152 0.27 6.36 -20.72
CA PRO A 152 -1.13 6.82 -20.88
C PRO A 152 -2.14 5.67 -20.93
N SER A 153 -1.74 4.50 -21.45
CA SER A 153 -2.58 3.28 -21.45
C SER A 153 -2.88 2.75 -20.02
N THR A 154 -1.95 2.93 -19.08
CA THR A 154 -2.09 2.49 -17.70
C THR A 154 -2.93 3.48 -16.89
N ARG A 155 -2.81 4.78 -17.18
CA ARG A 155 -3.55 5.88 -16.51
C ARG A 155 -5.06 5.73 -16.61
N ASN A 156 -5.60 5.36 -17.78
CA ASN A 156 -7.03 5.11 -17.95
C ASN A 156 -7.52 3.84 -17.23
N LYS A 157 -6.63 2.87 -16.96
CA LYS A 157 -6.96 1.62 -16.25
C LYS A 157 -6.84 1.73 -14.74
N LEU A 158 -6.27 2.83 -14.24
CA LEU A 158 -5.98 3.05 -12.82
C LEU A 158 -7.19 3.47 -12.00
N GLY A 159 -8.33 3.82 -12.63
CA GLY A 159 -9.63 3.94 -11.95
C GLY A 159 -9.58 4.80 -10.69
N ALA A 160 -8.81 5.89 -10.73
CA ALA A 160 -8.73 6.81 -9.60
C ALA A 160 -10.12 7.42 -9.36
N PRO A 161 -10.57 7.53 -8.09
CA PRO A 161 -11.90 8.03 -7.79
C PRO A 161 -12.05 9.46 -8.29
N LYS A 162 -13.11 9.77 -9.04
CA LYS A 162 -13.31 11.10 -9.64
C LYS A 162 -13.50 12.19 -8.59
N SER A 163 -14.08 11.86 -7.44
CA SER A 163 -14.34 12.82 -6.37
C SER A 163 -13.22 12.86 -5.30
N LEU A 164 -12.02 12.36 -5.62
CA LEU A 164 -10.91 12.35 -4.66
C LEU A 164 -10.48 13.79 -4.34
N GLY A 165 -10.47 14.14 -3.05
CA GLY A 165 -10.05 15.48 -2.59
C GLY A 165 -11.11 16.58 -2.75
N ILE A 166 -12.30 16.25 -3.27
CA ILE A 166 -13.41 17.20 -3.39
C ILE A 166 -14.25 17.13 -2.09
N PRO A 167 -14.43 18.25 -1.37
CA PRO A 167 -15.32 18.29 -0.21
C PRO A 167 -16.76 18.03 -0.67
N PHE A 168 -17.49 17.20 0.09
CA PHE A 168 -18.89 16.93 -0.19
C PHE A 168 -19.75 17.79 0.74
N VAL A 169 -20.58 18.66 0.17
CA VAL A 169 -21.54 19.51 0.88
C VAL A 169 -22.94 19.07 0.44
N ARG A 170 -23.83 18.81 1.40
CA ARG A 170 -25.14 18.18 1.16
C ARG A 170 -26.16 19.11 0.46
N ASP A 171 -25.85 20.41 0.38
CA ASP A 171 -26.78 21.46 -0.06
C ASP A 171 -26.37 22.22 -1.34
N GLU A 172 -25.26 21.86 -1.99
CA GLU A 172 -24.89 22.46 -3.28
C GLU A 172 -25.54 21.65 -4.42
N ARG A 173 -26.77 22.03 -4.78
CA ARG A 173 -27.47 21.55 -5.99
C ARG A 173 -27.31 22.54 -7.13
#